data_AF-A0A521Y2D1-F1
#
_entry.id   AF-A0A521Y2D1-F1
#
_cell.length_a   1.000
_cell.length_b   1.000
_cell.length_c   1.000
_cell.angle_alpha   90.00
_cell.angle_beta   90.00
_cell.angle_gamma   90.00
#
_symmetry.space_group_name_H-M   'P 1'
#
loop_
_entity.id
_entity.type
_entity.pdbx_description
1 polymer ?
#
loop_
_entity_poly.entity_id
_entity_poly.type
_entity_poly.pdbx_seq_one_letter_code
_entity_poly.pdbx_strand_id
1 'polypeptide(L)'
;MLQRLEENPRAIDAAQYRTVALSLGLMLDRAAPGQELSALLELFPAAAELYENRRYEQAGLCRSPLELAARAEVEARGLLARSAAPAS
;
A
#
# COMPACT_ATOMS: atom_id res chain seq x y z
N MET A 1 7.64 8.57 2.12
CA MET A 1 8.43 7.45 2.70
C MET A 1 7.96 6.12 2.13
N LEU A 2 6.69 5.76 2.24
CA LEU A 2 6.15 4.53 1.62
C LEU A 2 6.36 4.48 0.09
N GLN A 3 6.08 5.58 -0.64
CA GLN A 3 6.34 5.67 -2.08
C GLN A 3 7.78 5.30 -2.47
N ARG A 4 8.77 5.76 -1.68
CA ARG A 4 10.19 5.45 -1.90
C ARG A 4 10.53 3.99 -1.61
N LEU A 5 9.75 3.34 -0.75
CA LEU A 5 9.89 1.92 -0.45
C LEU A 5 9.36 1.07 -1.61
N GLU A 6 8.20 1.44 -2.18
CA GLU A 6 7.65 0.81 -3.39
C GLU A 6 8.59 0.96 -4.60
N GLU A 7 9.22 2.11 -4.76
CA GLU A 7 10.15 2.37 -5.87
C GLU A 7 11.49 1.63 -5.73
N ASN A 8 11.82 1.08 -4.55
CA ASN A 8 13.08 0.36 -4.35
C ASN A 8 12.93 -0.91 -3.47
N PRO A 9 12.30 -1.98 -4.00
CA PRO A 9 11.96 -3.17 -3.21
C PRO A 9 13.18 -4.00 -2.77
N ARG A 10 14.34 -3.82 -3.42
CA ARG A 10 15.50 -4.71 -3.28
C ARG A 10 16.30 -4.53 -1.98
N ALA A 11 16.01 -3.50 -1.19
CA ALA A 11 16.80 -3.12 -0.02
C ALA A 11 16.01 -3.05 1.30
N ILE A 12 14.77 -3.55 1.32
CA ILE A 12 13.82 -3.24 2.41
C ILE A 12 13.51 -4.48 3.22
N ASP A 13 13.72 -4.37 4.53
CA ASP A 13 13.22 -5.32 5.50
C ASP A 13 11.69 -5.25 5.58
N ALA A 14 11.02 -6.40 5.50
CA ALA A 14 9.57 -6.51 5.56
C ALA A 14 8.98 -5.88 6.84
N ALA A 15 9.70 -5.95 7.97
CA ALA A 15 9.26 -5.32 9.21
C ALA A 15 9.30 -3.79 9.12
N GLN A 16 10.31 -3.23 8.43
CA GLN A 16 10.41 -1.80 8.17
C GLN A 16 9.27 -1.31 7.28
N TYR A 17 9.00 -2.04 6.18
CA TYR A 17 7.86 -1.75 5.30
C TYR A 17 6.55 -1.73 6.09
N ARG A 18 6.29 -2.78 6.88
CA ARG A 18 5.07 -2.90 7.69
C ARG A 18 4.92 -1.74 8.68
N THR A 19 6.01 -1.32 9.32
CA THR A 19 5.98 -0.20 10.27
C THR A 19 5.61 1.11 9.57
N VAL A 20 6.18 1.37 8.40
CA VAL A 20 5.89 2.58 7.62
C VAL A 20 4.46 2.57 7.11
N ALA A 21 3.97 1.46 6.57
CA ALA A 21 2.59 1.32 6.10
C ALA A 21 1.58 1.50 7.25
N LEU A 22 1.83 0.92 8.43
CA LEU A 22 0.95 1.09 9.59
C LEU A 22 0.89 2.55 10.06
N SER A 23 2.06 3.18 10.22
CA SER A 23 2.16 4.57 10.68
C SER A 23 1.49 5.54 9.71
N LEU A 24 1.78 5.40 8.40
CA LEU A 24 1.16 6.25 7.38
C LEU A 24 -0.36 6.06 7.37
N GLY A 25 -0.83 4.82 7.46
CA GLY A 25 -2.26 4.55 7.49
C GLY A 25 -2.96 5.22 8.68
N LEU A 26 -2.38 5.20 9.88
CA LEU A 26 -2.95 5.88 11.05
C LEU A 26 -3.04 7.41 10.86
N MET A 27 -2.05 8.00 10.17
CA MET A 27 -2.08 9.44 9.83
C MET A 27 -3.18 9.73 8.82
N LEU A 28 -3.30 8.88 7.79
CA LEU A 28 -4.34 8.99 6.78
C LEU A 28 -5.72 8.89 7.43
N ASP A 29 -5.95 7.96 8.36
CA ASP A 29 -7.23 7.77 9.08
C ASP A 29 -7.69 9.02 9.86
N ARG A 30 -6.76 9.91 10.21
CA ARG A 30 -7.04 11.19 10.89
C ARG A 30 -7.05 12.40 9.95
N ALA A 31 -6.66 12.22 8.69
CA ALA A 31 -6.59 13.32 7.74
C ALA A 31 -8.01 13.78 7.37
N ALA A 32 -8.23 15.09 7.43
CA ALA A 32 -9.48 15.68 6.98
C ALA A 32 -9.62 15.49 5.45
N PRO A 33 -10.78 15.02 4.95
CA PRO A 33 -11.03 14.96 3.52
C PRO A 33 -11.06 16.39 2.96
N GLY A 34 -10.42 16.59 1.81
CA GLY A 34 -10.27 17.93 1.22
C GLY A 34 -9.36 17.92 -0.01
N GLN A 35 -9.23 19.09 -0.63
CA GLN A 35 -8.45 19.27 -1.86
C GLN A 35 -6.96 18.99 -1.64
N GLU A 36 -6.44 19.35 -0.47
CA GLU A 36 -5.05 19.15 -0.07
C GLU A 36 -4.73 17.66 0.08
N LEU A 37 -5.67 16.89 0.65
CA LEU A 37 -5.53 15.44 0.74
C LEU A 37 -5.58 14.81 -0.65
N SER A 38 -6.51 15.22 -1.52
CA SER A 38 -6.58 14.70 -2.90
C SER A 38 -5.29 14.96 -3.67
N ALA A 39 -4.74 16.19 -3.58
CA ALA A 39 -3.49 16.54 -4.24
C ALA A 39 -2.30 15.71 -3.72
N LEU A 40 -2.26 15.42 -2.41
CA LEU A 40 -1.23 14.56 -1.83
C LEU A 40 -1.34 13.13 -2.34
N LEU A 41 -2.56 12.57 -2.42
CA LEU A 41 -2.77 11.21 -2.91
C LEU A 41 -2.44 11.09 -4.41
N GLU A 42 -2.69 12.13 -5.20
CA GLU A 42 -2.30 12.18 -6.62
C GLU A 42 -0.77 12.17 -6.81
N LEU A 43 -0.03 12.80 -5.90
CA LEU A 43 1.44 12.84 -5.93
C LEU A 43 2.10 11.55 -5.42
N PHE A 44 1.41 10.77 -4.57
CA PHE A 44 1.96 9.57 -3.94
C PHE A 44 1.04 8.36 -4.10
N PRO A 45 1.16 7.62 -5.22
CA PRO A 45 0.33 6.46 -5.53
C PRO A 45 0.26 5.42 -4.41
N ALA A 46 1.38 5.14 -3.73
CA ALA A 46 1.41 4.18 -2.61
C ALA A 46 0.57 4.65 -1.40
N ALA A 47 0.48 5.98 -1.19
CA ALA A 47 -0.36 6.55 -0.15
C ALA A 47 -1.84 6.54 -0.57
N ALA A 48 -2.13 6.78 -1.85
CA ALA A 48 -3.48 6.65 -2.42
C ALA A 48 -4.04 5.25 -2.25
N GLU A 49 -3.26 4.22 -2.62
CA GLU A 49 -3.67 2.82 -2.47
C GLU A 49 -3.93 2.46 -1.02
N LEU A 50 -3.04 2.85 -0.10
CA LEU A 50 -3.23 2.60 1.33
C LEU A 50 -4.45 3.34 1.90
N TYR A 51 -4.67 4.60 1.46
CA TYR A 51 -5.84 5.38 1.83
C TYR A 51 -7.11 4.66 1.38
N GLU A 52 -7.19 4.28 0.10
CA GLU A 52 -8.33 3.56 -0.48
C GLU A 52 -8.59 2.24 0.26
N ASN A 53 -7.59 1.37 0.40
CA ASN A 53 -7.67 0.08 1.10
C ASN A 53 -8.29 0.18 2.50
N ARG A 54 -8.02 1.28 3.22
CA ARG A 54 -8.59 1.56 4.56
C ARG A 54 -10.05 2.02 4.52
N ARG A 55 -10.51 2.61 3.42
CA ARG A 55 -11.89 3.15 3.24
C ARG A 55 -12.78 2.27 2.38
N TYR A 56 -12.33 1.08 1.96
CA TYR A 56 -13.14 0.14 1.18
C TYR A 56 -14.47 -0.23 1.85
N GLU A 57 -14.57 -0.18 3.19
CA GLU A 57 -15.85 -0.37 3.88
C GLU A 57 -16.86 0.78 3.67
N GLN A 58 -16.39 1.99 3.34
CA GLN A 58 -17.22 3.20 3.21
C GLN A 58 -17.45 3.66 1.77
N ALA A 59 -16.65 3.21 0.79
CA ALA A 59 -16.79 3.62 -0.61
C ALA A 59 -16.49 2.47 -1.58
N GLY A 60 -17.55 1.84 -2.10
CA GLY A 60 -17.47 0.81 -3.14
C GLY A 60 -17.12 1.33 -4.54
N LEU A 61 -16.29 2.36 -4.65
CA LEU A 61 -15.88 2.94 -5.94
C LEU A 61 -14.37 3.17 -5.94
N CYS A 62 -13.67 2.17 -6.48
CA CYS A 62 -12.24 2.15 -6.72
C CYS A 62 -11.78 3.41 -7.49
N ARG A 63 -10.78 4.13 -6.95
CA ARG A 63 -9.93 5.05 -7.74
C ARG A 63 -8.63 4.36 -8.18
N SER A 64 -8.31 3.17 -7.66
CA SER A 64 -7.24 2.31 -8.20
C SER A 64 -7.70 1.50 -9.42
N PRO A 65 -6.84 1.33 -10.46
CA PRO A 65 -7.09 0.36 -11.50
C PRO A 65 -6.98 -1.02 -10.86
N LEU A 66 -8.10 -1.76 -10.83
CA LEU A 66 -8.24 -3.14 -10.35
C LEU A 66 -7.06 -4.07 -10.72
N GLU A 67 -6.41 -3.83 -11.86
CA GLU A 67 -5.24 -4.59 -12.28
C GLU A 67 -4.02 -4.45 -11.36
N LEU A 68 -3.76 -3.27 -10.78
CA LEU A 68 -2.59 -3.06 -9.94
C LEU A 68 -2.74 -3.83 -8.62
N ALA A 69 -3.92 -3.75 -8.00
CA ALA A 69 -4.25 -4.48 -6.78
C ALA A 69 -4.21 -6.00 -7.01
N ALA A 70 -4.72 -6.48 -8.15
CA ALA A 70 -4.65 -7.90 -8.51
C ALA A 70 -3.20 -8.38 -8.72
N ARG A 71 -2.34 -7.56 -9.33
CA ARG A 71 -0.91 -7.88 -9.51
C ARG A 71 -0.17 -7.94 -8.17
N ALA A 72 -0.42 -6.97 -7.28
CA ALA A 72 0.15 -6.96 -5.94
C ALA A 72 -0.27 -8.20 -5.13
N GLU A 73 -1.53 -8.64 -5.24
CA GLU A 73 -1.99 -9.86 -4.58
C GLU A 73 -1.28 -11.11 -5.11
N VAL A 74 -1.15 -11.26 -6.43
CA VAL A 74 -0.45 -12.39 -7.06
C VAL A 74 1.03 -12.40 -6.64
N GLU A 75 1.67 -11.24 -6.59
CA GLU A 75 3.08 -11.11 -6.20
C GLU A 75 3.30 -11.44 -4.71
N ALA A 76 2.43 -10.94 -3.84
CA ALA A 76 2.44 -11.24 -2.40
C ALA A 76 2.25 -12.74 -2.14
N ARG A 77 1.29 -13.39 -2.82
CA ARG A 77 1.10 -14.85 -2.73
C ARG A 77 2.34 -15.61 -3.21
N GLY A 78 2.96 -15.16 -4.30
CA GLY A 78 4.20 -15.74 -4.82
C GLY A 78 5.36 -15.64 -3.82
N LEU A 79 5.51 -14.50 -3.15
CA LEU A 79 6.54 -14.29 -2.13
C LEU A 79 6.32 -15.20 -0.91
N LEU A 80 5.09 -15.27 -0.41
CA LEU A 80 4.74 -16.15 0.71
C LEU A 80 4.98 -17.63 0.40
N ALA A 81 4.62 -18.07 -0.81
CA ALA A 81 4.88 -19.44 -1.24
C ALA A 81 6.37 -19.79 -1.29
N ARG A 82 7.23 -18.84 -1.72
CA ARG A 82 8.68 -19.03 -1.73
C ARG A 82 9.29 -19.06 -0.33
N SER A 83 8.79 -18.24 0.59
CA SER A 83 9.24 -18.22 1.98
C SER A 83 8.73 -19.41 2.82
N ALA A 84 7.63 -20.04 2.41
CA ALA A 84 7.06 -21.22 3.04
C ALA A 84 7.62 -22.55 2.51
N ALA A 85 8.38 -22.52 1.41
CA ALA A 85 9.04 -23.71 0.88
C ALA A 85 10.19 -24.12 1.83
N PRO A 86 10.21 -25.36 2.35
CA PRO A 86 11.30 -25.81 3.20
C PRO A 86 12.61 -25.79 2.43
N ALA A 87 13.64 -25.18 3.04
CA ALA A 87 15.00 -25.22 2.50
C ALA A 87 15.42 -26.69 2.35
N SER A 88 15.70 -27.10 1.10
CA SER A 88 16.21 -28.42 0.75
C SER A 88 17.72 -28.49 1.00
#